data_AF-Q6XMT5-F1
#
_entry.id   AF-Q6XMT5-F1
#
_cell.length_a   1.000
_cell.length_b   1.000
_cell.length_c   1.000
_cell.angle_alpha   90.00
_cell.angle_beta   90.00
_cell.angle_gamma   90.00
#
_symmetry.space_group_name_H-M   'P 1'
#
loop_
_entity.id
_entity.type
_entity.pdbx_description
1 polymer ?
#
loop_
_entity_poly.entity_id
_entity_poly.type
_entity_poly.pdbx_seq_one_letter_code
_entity_poly.pdbx_strand_id
1 'polypeptide(L)'
;MVDLATVRIFEGENADMNESEQDEKIGNEYLYRALRLTVECQDEYCKIKPGHGTGFIVRSHADGRPAGEHFLVTNRHVVDRTYSRSGRTPWGSSTLVSIRIDGYFQRPRYPNDLPERTSLTMSNPSPVYPTNEDLDVAVIALPSSSDEGKPPERIFNSFPIMKLQSADEIMNGQIQVGSSLLMPGYPELAELEVSDRPVLVGGWIASDPRYSASIMGVERPRRVLGHSFSRAGMSGAPALGLLPAEIDWMGDPQGARVTLLGINTGHVHLSNEPSVISEFVPAPAILSTIAKAGDAFARSRVESALRRSAMEDVEVQDLWLPEPLSE
;
A
#
# COMPACT_ATOMS: atom_id res chain seq x y z
N MET A 1 -44.79 -32.56 -44.70
CA MET A 1 -45.54 -31.48 -44.01
C MET A 1 -44.91 -31.35 -42.64
N VAL A 2 -44.08 -30.32 -42.44
CA VAL A 2 -43.39 -30.06 -41.17
C VAL A 2 -43.88 -28.71 -40.68
N ASP A 3 -44.37 -28.70 -39.45
CA ASP A 3 -45.00 -27.58 -38.77
C ASP A 3 -43.94 -26.58 -38.30
N LEU A 4 -44.10 -25.31 -38.67
CA LEU A 4 -43.17 -24.23 -38.33
C LEU A 4 -43.58 -23.62 -36.99
N ALA A 5 -42.82 -23.96 -35.94
CA ALA A 5 -42.99 -23.37 -34.61
C ALA A 5 -42.55 -21.90 -34.60
N THR A 6 -43.49 -21.02 -34.29
CA THR A 6 -43.30 -19.58 -34.08
C THR A 6 -42.41 -19.32 -32.86
N VAL A 7 -41.20 -18.82 -33.09
CA VAL A 7 -40.34 -18.26 -32.04
C VAL A 7 -40.93 -16.92 -31.60
N ARG A 8 -41.48 -16.86 -30.40
CA ARG A 8 -41.84 -15.60 -29.74
C ARG A 8 -40.58 -14.99 -29.14
N ILE A 9 -40.12 -13.91 -29.75
CA ILE A 9 -39.12 -13.02 -29.17
C ILE A 9 -39.81 -12.30 -28.01
N PHE A 10 -39.34 -12.55 -26.78
CA PHE A 10 -39.73 -11.76 -25.62
C PHE A 10 -39.08 -10.38 -25.76
N GLU A 11 -39.90 -9.37 -26.04
CA GLU A 11 -39.53 -7.97 -25.82
C GLU A 11 -39.43 -7.77 -24.30
N GLY A 12 -38.20 -7.83 -23.77
CA GLY A 12 -37.93 -7.49 -22.38
C GLY A 12 -38.21 -6.01 -22.16
N GLU A 13 -39.12 -5.72 -21.24
CA GLU A 13 -39.36 -4.38 -20.73
C GLU A 13 -38.04 -3.76 -20.28
N ASN A 14 -37.73 -2.57 -20.80
CA ASN A 14 -36.62 -1.74 -20.34
C ASN A 14 -36.84 -1.43 -18.86
N ALA A 15 -36.21 -2.20 -17.99
CA ALA A 15 -36.04 -1.82 -16.60
C ALA A 15 -35.25 -0.50 -16.60
N ASP A 16 -35.88 0.56 -16.12
CA ASP A 16 -35.23 1.81 -15.75
C ASP A 16 -34.02 1.46 -14.86
N MET A 17 -32.83 1.41 -15.47
CA MET A 17 -31.57 1.37 -14.72
C MET A 17 -31.48 2.69 -13.99
N ASN A 18 -31.82 2.65 -12.70
CA ASN A 18 -31.69 3.75 -11.76
C ASN A 18 -30.34 4.47 -11.99
N GLU A 19 -30.42 5.77 -12.27
CA GLU A 19 -29.32 6.75 -12.31
C GLU A 19 -28.53 6.88 -10.98
N SER A 20 -28.59 5.89 -10.10
CA SER A 20 -27.88 5.87 -8.81
C SER A 20 -26.57 5.09 -8.82
N GLU A 21 -26.09 4.61 -9.97
CA GLU A 21 -24.65 4.33 -10.16
C GLU A 21 -23.90 5.66 -10.22
N GLN A 22 -23.88 6.40 -9.10
CA GLN A 22 -22.85 7.40 -8.89
C GLN A 22 -21.53 6.65 -8.83
N ASP A 23 -20.86 6.56 -9.98
CA ASP A 23 -19.48 6.09 -10.09
C ASP A 23 -18.67 6.68 -8.95
N GLU A 24 -18.26 5.83 -8.00
CA GLU A 24 -17.42 6.22 -6.88
C GLU A 24 -16.02 6.53 -7.40
N LYS A 25 -15.83 7.78 -7.83
CA LYS A 25 -14.55 8.26 -8.37
C LYS A 25 -13.58 8.53 -7.23
N ILE A 26 -12.36 7.99 -7.34
CA ILE A 26 -11.27 8.39 -6.44
C ILE A 26 -10.76 9.76 -6.86
N GLY A 27 -10.49 10.63 -5.89
CA GLY A 27 -9.88 11.92 -6.18
C GLY A 27 -8.43 11.81 -6.65
N ASN A 28 -8.01 12.71 -7.54
CA ASN A 28 -6.64 12.78 -8.07
C ASN A 28 -5.57 12.88 -6.96
N GLU A 29 -5.92 13.42 -5.80
CA GLU A 29 -5.00 13.47 -4.66
C GLU A 29 -4.55 12.09 -4.18
N TYR A 30 -5.33 11.02 -4.41
CA TYR A 30 -4.90 9.65 -4.07
C TYR A 30 -3.88 9.11 -5.06
N LEU A 31 -4.01 9.48 -6.36
CA LEU A 31 -3.01 9.19 -7.37
C LEU A 31 -1.66 9.82 -6.99
N TYR A 32 -1.68 11.08 -6.54
CA TYR A 32 -0.47 11.83 -6.17
C TYR A 32 0.09 11.54 -4.77
N ARG A 33 -0.50 10.61 -4.01
CA ARG A 33 0.12 10.09 -2.77
C ARG A 33 1.23 9.07 -3.04
N ALA A 34 1.31 8.54 -4.26
CA ALA A 34 2.46 7.78 -4.70
C ALA A 34 3.64 8.71 -4.99
N LEU A 35 4.82 8.34 -4.49
CA LEU A 35 6.07 9.07 -4.62
C LEU A 35 7.09 8.20 -5.34
N ARG A 36 7.86 8.79 -6.25
CA ARG A 36 8.94 8.11 -6.94
C ARG A 36 10.19 8.19 -6.07
N LEU A 37 10.80 7.04 -5.84
CA LEU A 37 12.03 6.93 -5.06
C LEU A 37 13.20 6.68 -6.00
N THR A 38 14.27 7.45 -5.83
CA THR A 38 15.60 7.14 -6.37
C THR A 38 16.52 6.93 -5.17
N VAL A 39 17.15 5.76 -5.06
CA VAL A 39 18.00 5.42 -3.92
C VAL A 39 19.43 5.14 -4.36
N GLU A 40 20.37 5.36 -3.45
CA GLU A 40 21.75 4.93 -3.58
C GLU A 40 22.11 4.07 -2.36
N CYS A 41 22.39 2.79 -2.60
CA CYS A 41 22.81 1.86 -1.55
C CYS A 41 24.29 1.52 -1.73
N GLN A 42 25.05 1.55 -0.65
CA GLN A 42 26.44 1.09 -0.62
C GLN A 42 26.49 -0.36 -0.16
N ASP A 43 27.12 -1.23 -0.94
CA ASP A 43 27.36 -2.62 -0.54
C ASP A 43 28.61 -2.77 0.36
N GLU A 44 28.86 -3.99 0.83
CA GLU A 44 30.01 -4.34 1.68
C GLU A 44 31.39 -4.02 1.05
N TYR A 45 31.45 -3.80 -0.26
CA TYR A 45 32.66 -3.44 -1.00
C TYR A 45 32.74 -1.93 -1.27
N CYS A 46 31.95 -1.13 -0.57
CA CYS A 46 31.83 0.31 -0.72
C CYS A 46 31.32 0.76 -2.10
N LYS A 47 30.74 -0.13 -2.92
CA LYS A 47 30.21 0.22 -4.24
C LYS A 47 28.80 0.77 -4.10
N ILE A 48 28.59 1.96 -4.64
CA ILE A 48 27.26 2.58 -4.72
C ILE A 48 26.47 1.94 -5.88
N LYS A 49 25.29 1.43 -5.56
CA LYS A 49 24.33 0.86 -6.51
C LYS A 49 23.08 1.72 -6.53
N PRO A 50 22.71 2.30 -7.69
CA PRO A 50 21.44 3.00 -7.80
C PRO A 50 20.28 2.00 -7.78
N GLY A 51 19.15 2.46 -7.28
CA GLY A 51 17.88 1.76 -7.31
C GLY A 51 16.73 2.74 -7.46
N HIS A 52 15.56 2.22 -7.79
CA HIS A 52 14.34 3.00 -7.88
C HIS A 52 13.16 2.18 -7.34
N GLY A 53 12.07 2.87 -7.03
CA GLY A 53 10.83 2.26 -6.58
C GLY A 53 9.76 3.30 -6.37
N THR A 54 8.67 2.88 -5.73
CA THR A 54 7.60 3.75 -5.27
C THR A 54 7.59 3.77 -3.74
N GLY A 55 7.13 4.86 -3.16
CA GLY A 55 6.75 4.93 -1.75
C GLY A 55 5.55 5.84 -1.56
N PHE A 56 5.15 6.03 -0.31
CA PHE A 56 4.10 6.96 0.06
C PHE A 56 4.33 7.43 1.51
N ILE A 57 3.68 8.53 1.89
CA ILE A 57 3.83 9.08 3.25
C ILE A 57 2.61 8.73 4.10
N VAL A 58 2.87 8.22 5.29
CA VAL A 58 1.89 8.09 6.37
C VAL A 58 2.16 9.18 7.40
N ARG A 59 1.14 9.98 7.70
CA ARG A 59 1.17 11.01 8.74
C ARG A 59 0.52 10.47 10.01
N SER A 60 1.25 10.51 11.11
CA SER A 60 0.74 10.13 12.43
C SER A 60 -0.40 11.04 12.88
N HIS A 61 -1.20 10.55 13.83
CA HIS A 61 -2.21 11.36 14.50
C HIS A 61 -1.52 12.34 15.45
N ALA A 62 -1.83 13.61 15.31
CA ALA A 62 -1.32 14.62 16.21
C ALA A 62 -2.31 14.79 17.37
N ASP A 63 -2.03 14.18 18.52
CA ASP A 63 -2.81 14.37 19.75
C ASP A 63 -2.63 15.81 20.27
N GLY A 64 -3.30 16.76 19.63
CA GLY A 64 -3.22 18.19 19.95
C GLY A 64 -1.92 18.88 19.51
N ARG A 65 -1.03 18.21 18.76
CA ARG A 65 0.17 18.84 18.17
C ARG A 65 -0.16 19.45 16.80
N PRO A 66 0.44 20.60 16.44
CA PRO A 66 0.14 21.27 15.17
C PRO A 66 0.65 20.52 13.92
N ALA A 67 1.63 19.61 14.06
CA ALA A 67 2.08 18.71 13.00
C ALA A 67 2.39 17.32 13.59
N GLY A 68 1.80 16.27 13.02
CA GLY A 68 2.14 14.89 13.35
C GLY A 68 3.46 14.48 12.69
N GLU A 69 4.07 13.40 13.18
CA GLU A 69 5.25 12.81 12.55
C GLU A 69 4.89 12.24 11.17
N HIS A 70 5.86 12.27 10.25
CA HIS A 70 5.68 11.78 8.88
C HIS A 70 6.65 10.63 8.63
N PHE A 71 6.11 9.57 8.04
CA PHE A 71 6.83 8.34 7.77
C PHE A 71 6.75 8.03 6.28
N LEU A 72 7.89 7.98 5.60
CA LEU A 72 7.97 7.40 4.27
C LEU A 72 7.89 5.88 4.41
N VAL A 73 6.94 5.29 3.69
CA VAL A 73 6.72 3.84 3.63
C VAL A 73 7.07 3.36 2.22
N THR A 74 7.89 2.32 2.14
CA THR A 74 8.27 1.64 0.88
C THR A 74 8.60 0.16 1.17
N ASN A 75 9.02 -0.61 0.17
CA ASN A 75 9.50 -1.97 0.38
C ASN A 75 10.93 -1.97 0.91
N ARG A 76 11.30 -3.01 1.64
CA ARG A 76 12.67 -3.21 2.10
C ARG A 76 13.62 -3.40 0.92
N HIS A 77 13.25 -4.19 -0.09
CA HIS A 77 14.11 -4.41 -1.26
C HIS A 77 14.39 -3.15 -2.10
N VAL A 78 13.61 -2.08 -1.90
CA VAL A 78 13.86 -0.77 -2.52
C VAL A 78 15.04 -0.08 -1.81
N VAL A 79 15.13 -0.16 -0.49
CA VAL A 79 16.12 0.58 0.33
C VAL A 79 17.28 -0.27 0.85
N ASP A 80 17.17 -1.59 0.77
CA ASP A 80 18.18 -2.58 1.12
C ASP A 80 18.39 -3.49 -0.10
N ARG A 81 19.32 -3.13 -1.00
CA ARG A 81 19.48 -3.79 -2.30
C ARG A 81 20.08 -5.19 -2.22
N THR A 82 20.60 -5.57 -1.05
CA THR A 82 21.07 -6.93 -0.77
C THR A 82 19.97 -7.81 -0.17
N TYR A 83 18.81 -7.25 0.17
CA TYR A 83 17.65 -8.01 0.63
C TYR A 83 17.19 -8.98 -0.46
N SER A 84 17.09 -10.24 -0.10
CA SER A 84 16.51 -11.30 -0.92
C SER A 84 15.62 -12.16 -0.05
N ARG A 85 14.36 -12.31 -0.46
CA ARG A 85 13.36 -13.13 0.24
C ARG A 85 13.78 -14.61 0.34
N SER A 86 14.56 -15.10 -0.62
CA SER A 86 15.02 -16.49 -0.68
C SER A 86 16.46 -16.67 -0.21
N GLY A 87 17.13 -15.59 0.21
CA GLY A 87 18.59 -15.50 0.24
C GLY A 87 19.17 -15.44 1.66
N ARG A 88 20.17 -16.29 1.89
CA ARG A 88 21.01 -16.48 3.09
C ARG A 88 21.85 -15.25 3.49
N THR A 89 21.54 -14.07 2.97
CA THR A 89 22.33 -12.86 3.22
C THR A 89 21.84 -12.22 4.51
N PRO A 90 22.70 -12.03 5.52
CA PRO A 90 22.33 -11.35 6.76
C PRO A 90 21.77 -9.95 6.49
N TRP A 91 20.88 -9.52 7.37
CA TRP A 91 20.30 -8.17 7.37
C TRP A 91 21.36 -7.08 7.33
N GLY A 92 21.05 -5.98 6.63
CA GLY A 92 21.84 -4.75 6.72
C GLY A 92 23.22 -4.84 6.07
N SER A 93 23.41 -5.77 5.13
CA SER A 93 24.65 -5.84 4.33
C SER A 93 24.79 -4.69 3.32
N SER A 94 23.73 -3.90 3.12
CA SER A 94 23.80 -2.63 2.38
C SER A 94 23.37 -1.45 3.25
N THR A 95 24.10 -0.34 3.10
CA THR A 95 23.79 0.93 3.77
C THR A 95 23.09 1.85 2.80
N LEU A 96 21.92 2.39 3.17
CA LEU A 96 21.24 3.41 2.36
C LEU A 96 21.98 4.75 2.51
N VAL A 97 22.69 5.16 1.45
CA VAL A 97 23.52 6.37 1.42
C VAL A 97 22.65 7.60 1.18
N SER A 98 21.74 7.52 0.22
CA SER A 98 20.85 8.62 -0.13
C SER A 98 19.51 8.13 -0.65
N ILE A 99 18.49 8.95 -0.47
CA ILE A 99 17.17 8.76 -1.08
C ILE A 99 16.65 10.11 -1.57
N ARG A 100 16.28 10.17 -2.85
CA ARG A 100 15.49 11.25 -3.44
C ARG A 100 14.05 10.81 -3.59
N ILE A 101 13.15 11.63 -3.09
CA ILE A 101 11.70 11.44 -3.09
C ILE A 101 11.13 12.49 -4.03
N ASP A 102 10.74 12.09 -5.24
CA ASP A 102 10.06 12.94 -6.22
C ASP A 102 8.54 12.70 -6.15
N GLY A 103 7.74 13.73 -6.38
CA GLY A 103 6.29 13.57 -6.42
C GLY A 103 5.57 14.77 -7.01
N TYR A 104 4.25 14.78 -6.82
CA TYR A 104 3.40 15.90 -7.13
C TYR A 104 2.48 16.17 -5.94
N PHE A 105 2.17 17.44 -5.71
CA PHE A 105 1.27 17.89 -4.67
C PHE A 105 -0.03 18.41 -5.29
N GLN A 106 -1.14 17.75 -4.99
CA GLN A 106 -2.49 18.21 -5.32
C GLN A 106 -3.16 18.76 -4.07
N ARG A 107 -3.64 20.00 -4.14
CA ARG A 107 -4.38 20.62 -3.03
C ARG A 107 -5.76 19.96 -2.93
N PRO A 108 -6.13 19.31 -1.80
CA PRO A 108 -7.42 18.61 -1.70
C PRO A 108 -8.64 19.51 -1.89
N ARG A 109 -8.53 20.81 -1.55
CA ARG A 109 -9.61 21.80 -1.72
C ARG A 109 -9.78 22.28 -3.16
N TYR A 110 -8.80 22.03 -4.02
CA TYR A 110 -8.78 22.51 -5.40
C TYR A 110 -8.38 21.35 -6.32
N PRO A 111 -9.24 20.33 -6.48
CA PRO A 111 -8.92 19.12 -7.26
C PRO A 111 -8.71 19.38 -8.76
N ASN A 112 -9.16 20.55 -9.24
CA ASN A 112 -8.99 20.99 -10.63
C ASN A 112 -7.69 21.80 -10.86
N ASP A 113 -6.98 22.19 -9.80
CA ASP A 113 -5.70 22.87 -9.94
C ASP A 113 -4.67 21.92 -10.54
N LEU A 114 -3.73 22.46 -11.32
CA LEU A 114 -2.61 21.67 -11.81
C LEU A 114 -1.73 21.25 -10.61
N PRO A 115 -1.37 19.96 -10.50
CA PRO A 115 -0.55 19.47 -9.40
C PRO A 115 0.89 20.02 -9.50
N GLU A 116 1.44 20.44 -8.36
CA GLU A 116 2.77 21.07 -8.26
C GLU A 116 3.85 19.99 -8.10
N ARG A 117 4.95 20.04 -8.88
CA ARG A 117 6.05 19.07 -8.73
C ARG A 117 6.81 19.32 -7.43
N THR A 118 7.13 18.25 -6.71
CA THR A 118 7.86 18.34 -5.44
C THR A 118 9.01 17.33 -5.37
N SER A 119 10.02 17.65 -4.56
CA SER A 119 11.21 16.82 -4.37
C SER A 119 11.80 17.02 -2.98
N LEU A 120 12.32 15.96 -2.37
CA LEU A 120 13.10 15.97 -1.14
C LEU A 120 14.24 14.97 -1.26
N THR A 121 15.45 15.35 -0.86
CA THR A 121 16.61 14.45 -0.79
C THR A 121 17.05 14.29 0.66
N MET A 122 17.29 13.06 1.08
CA MET A 122 17.83 12.75 2.41
C MET A 122 19.15 12.00 2.26
N SER A 123 20.12 12.38 3.07
CA SER A 123 21.42 11.70 3.18
C SER A 123 21.45 10.84 4.43
N ASN A 124 21.99 9.63 4.31
CA ASN A 124 22.08 8.62 5.37
C ASN A 124 20.75 8.38 6.12
N PRO A 125 19.61 8.20 5.41
CA PRO A 125 18.35 7.85 6.07
C PRO A 125 18.50 6.55 6.85
N SER A 126 17.77 6.44 7.97
CA SER A 126 17.77 5.27 8.85
C SER A 126 16.45 4.51 8.74
N PRO A 127 16.31 3.58 7.76
CA PRO A 127 15.10 2.77 7.64
C PRO A 127 14.93 1.83 8.82
N VAL A 128 13.68 1.71 9.27
CA VAL A 128 13.21 0.75 10.27
C VAL A 128 12.50 -0.38 9.54
N TYR A 129 12.82 -1.62 9.90
CA TYR A 129 12.26 -2.83 9.31
C TYR A 129 11.40 -3.61 10.32
N PRO A 130 10.39 -4.37 9.86
CA PRO A 130 9.70 -5.37 10.66
C PRO A 130 10.68 -6.36 11.30
N THR A 131 10.27 -7.02 12.39
CA THR A 131 11.07 -8.11 12.97
C THR A 131 10.99 -9.38 12.12
N ASN A 132 9.82 -9.69 11.57
CA ASN A 132 9.67 -10.75 10.59
C ASN A 132 10.30 -10.36 9.24
N GLU A 133 11.32 -11.09 8.82
CA GLU A 133 12.10 -10.81 7.61
C GLU A 133 11.33 -11.04 6.30
N ASP A 134 10.28 -11.85 6.35
CA ASP A 134 9.40 -12.09 5.20
C ASP A 134 8.51 -10.89 4.89
N LEU A 135 8.43 -9.90 5.78
CA LEU A 135 7.69 -8.66 5.57
C LEU A 135 8.58 -7.65 4.85
N ASP A 136 8.30 -7.45 3.57
CA ASP A 136 9.06 -6.57 2.69
C ASP A 136 8.57 -5.12 2.84
N VAL A 137 8.80 -4.56 4.03
CA VAL A 137 8.38 -3.22 4.42
C VAL A 137 9.57 -2.48 5.00
N ALA A 138 9.70 -1.20 4.67
CA ALA A 138 10.62 -0.27 5.28
C ALA A 138 9.90 1.03 5.61
N VAL A 139 10.22 1.59 6.78
CA VAL A 139 9.71 2.88 7.24
C VAL A 139 10.87 3.81 7.53
N ILE A 140 10.84 5.02 6.97
CA ILE A 140 11.84 6.05 7.22
C ILE A 140 11.13 7.26 7.82
N ALA A 141 11.54 7.70 9.01
CA ALA A 141 11.05 8.95 9.59
C ALA A 141 11.54 10.13 8.74
N LEU A 142 10.62 11.00 8.32
CA LEU A 142 10.95 12.21 7.57
C LEU A 142 11.30 13.36 8.53
N PRO A 143 12.20 14.26 8.14
CA PRO A 143 12.48 15.45 8.95
C PRO A 143 11.23 16.33 9.05
N SER A 144 11.04 16.98 10.21
CA SER A 144 9.89 17.86 10.47
C SER A 144 9.82 19.06 9.51
N SER A 145 10.93 19.41 8.86
CA SER A 145 11.00 20.44 7.83
C SER A 145 12.03 20.06 6.76
N SER A 146 11.76 20.40 5.51
CA SER A 146 12.75 20.39 4.43
C SER A 146 13.84 21.45 4.64
N ASP A 147 14.87 21.43 3.81
CA ASP A 147 15.90 22.50 3.76
C ASP A 147 15.30 23.90 3.51
N GLU A 148 14.17 23.98 2.78
CA GLU A 148 13.40 25.22 2.59
C GLU A 148 12.50 25.60 3.78
N GLY A 149 12.56 24.89 4.91
CA GLY A 149 11.72 25.13 6.08
C GLY A 149 10.24 24.75 5.92
N LYS A 150 9.86 24.09 4.82
CA LYS A 150 8.49 23.61 4.60
C LYS A 150 8.29 22.26 5.32
N PRO A 151 7.21 22.08 6.08
CA PRO A 151 6.92 20.78 6.67
C PRO A 151 6.45 19.80 5.57
N PRO A 152 6.64 18.48 5.74
CA PRO A 152 6.29 17.48 4.72
C PRO A 152 4.86 17.56 4.19
N GLU A 153 3.87 17.94 5.01
CA GLU A 153 2.47 18.08 4.57
C GLU A 153 2.23 19.21 3.55
N ARG A 154 3.19 20.12 3.38
CA ARG A 154 3.15 21.16 2.33
C ARG A 154 3.92 20.77 1.08
N ILE A 155 4.62 19.64 1.10
CA ILE A 155 5.46 19.15 0.01
C ILE A 155 4.81 17.93 -0.65
N PHE A 156 4.14 17.09 0.12
CA PHE A 156 3.60 15.83 -0.38
C PHE A 156 2.17 15.59 0.13
N ASN A 157 1.37 14.94 -0.71
CA ASN A 157 0.13 14.33 -0.24
C ASN A 157 0.47 13.13 0.66
N SER A 158 -0.26 12.97 1.76
CA SER A 158 -0.02 11.88 2.72
C SER A 158 -1.31 11.18 3.11
N PHE A 159 -1.18 9.95 3.58
CA PHE A 159 -2.25 9.21 4.24
C PHE A 159 -2.25 9.52 5.74
N PRO A 160 -3.37 9.94 6.34
CA PRO A 160 -3.45 9.93 7.80
C PRO A 160 -3.38 8.46 8.27
N ILE A 161 -2.70 8.22 9.38
CA ILE A 161 -2.49 6.86 9.93
C ILE A 161 -3.80 6.11 10.21
N MET A 162 -4.91 6.83 10.41
CA MET A 162 -6.26 6.29 10.55
C MET A 162 -6.79 5.61 9.28
N LYS A 163 -6.19 5.88 8.12
CA LYS A 163 -6.53 5.22 6.85
C LYS A 163 -5.88 3.86 6.69
N LEU A 164 -4.88 3.51 7.51
CA LEU A 164 -4.34 2.15 7.54
C LEU A 164 -5.41 1.21 8.08
N GLN A 165 -5.71 0.19 7.28
CA GLN A 165 -6.59 -0.88 7.70
C GLN A 165 -5.99 -1.62 8.91
N SER A 166 -6.83 -1.90 9.90
CA SER A 166 -6.47 -2.68 11.08
C SER A 166 -6.61 -4.19 10.85
N ALA A 167 -5.90 -4.98 11.66
CA ALA A 167 -6.02 -6.44 11.63
C ALA A 167 -7.48 -6.89 11.89
N ASP A 168 -8.17 -6.24 12.83
CA ASP A 168 -9.55 -6.59 13.15
C ASP A 168 -10.51 -6.32 11.98
N GLU A 169 -10.32 -5.24 11.22
CA GLU A 169 -11.12 -4.98 10.02
C GLU A 169 -10.89 -6.08 8.95
N ILE A 170 -9.67 -6.59 8.82
CA ILE A 170 -9.36 -7.72 7.92
C ILE A 170 -10.05 -8.99 8.42
N MET A 171 -9.91 -9.32 9.71
CA MET A 171 -10.47 -10.53 10.31
C MET A 171 -12.00 -10.55 10.27
N ASN A 172 -12.63 -9.39 10.45
CA ASN A 172 -14.07 -9.20 10.36
C ASN A 172 -14.59 -9.15 8.91
N GLY A 173 -13.72 -9.37 7.91
CA GLY A 173 -14.10 -9.47 6.52
C GLY A 173 -14.58 -8.15 5.91
N GLN A 174 -14.12 -7.00 6.41
CA GLN A 174 -14.37 -5.72 5.72
C GLN A 174 -13.69 -5.65 4.35
N ILE A 175 -12.69 -6.53 4.15
CA ILE A 175 -12.06 -6.75 2.86
C ILE A 175 -12.12 -8.23 2.54
N GLN A 176 -12.52 -8.52 1.31
CA GLN A 176 -12.78 -9.87 0.84
C GLN A 176 -12.22 -10.07 -0.56
N VAL A 177 -12.17 -11.32 -1.00
CA VAL A 177 -11.94 -11.65 -2.41
C VAL A 177 -12.99 -10.91 -3.26
N GLY A 178 -12.54 -10.31 -4.36
CA GLY A 178 -13.39 -9.49 -5.22
C GLY A 178 -13.58 -8.05 -4.73
N SER A 179 -12.96 -7.64 -3.62
CA SER A 179 -12.90 -6.20 -3.27
C SER A 179 -11.97 -5.45 -4.22
N SER A 180 -12.25 -4.16 -4.46
CA SER A 180 -11.43 -3.29 -5.31
C SER A 180 -10.01 -3.17 -4.78
N LEU A 181 -9.04 -3.22 -5.70
CA LEU A 181 -7.63 -2.96 -5.44
C LEU A 181 -7.13 -1.88 -6.40
N LEU A 182 -6.62 -0.79 -5.86
CA LEU A 182 -6.08 0.35 -6.61
C LEU A 182 -4.63 0.61 -6.17
N MET A 183 -3.71 0.71 -7.11
CA MET A 183 -2.29 0.90 -6.85
C MET A 183 -1.73 2.04 -7.69
N PRO A 184 -1.67 3.29 -7.16
CA PRO A 184 -0.94 4.35 -7.81
C PRO A 184 0.57 4.14 -7.61
N GLY A 185 1.36 4.22 -8.68
CA GLY A 185 2.81 4.09 -8.58
C GLY A 185 3.55 4.56 -9.82
N TYR A 186 4.86 4.38 -9.85
CA TYR A 186 5.72 4.81 -10.96
C TYR A 186 6.27 3.60 -11.70
N PRO A 187 5.50 3.00 -12.63
CA PRO A 187 5.99 1.85 -13.39
C PRO A 187 7.10 2.28 -14.34
N GLU A 188 8.04 1.37 -14.58
CA GLU A 188 8.92 1.44 -15.75
C GLU A 188 8.11 1.11 -17.01
N LEU A 189 8.05 2.07 -17.94
CA LEU A 189 7.35 1.96 -19.21
C LEU A 189 8.39 1.91 -20.33
N ALA A 190 8.44 0.77 -21.05
CA ALA A 190 9.45 0.49 -22.08
C ALA A 190 10.90 0.44 -21.55
N GLU A 191 11.89 0.40 -22.44
CA GLU A 191 13.21 -0.14 -22.14
C GLU A 191 13.97 0.54 -21.00
N LEU A 192 13.73 1.81 -20.64
CA LEU A 192 14.47 2.47 -19.55
C LEU A 192 13.78 3.67 -18.87
N GLU A 193 12.55 4.05 -19.26
CA GLU A 193 11.93 5.28 -18.74
C GLU A 193 10.93 4.99 -17.61
N VAL A 194 11.29 5.41 -16.40
CA VAL A 194 10.35 5.51 -15.28
C VAL A 194 9.38 6.65 -15.62
N SER A 195 8.07 6.39 -15.52
CA SER A 195 7.06 7.42 -15.79
C SER A 195 7.32 8.70 -14.98
N ASP A 196 7.12 9.86 -15.59
CA ASP A 196 7.27 11.14 -14.89
C ASP A 196 6.10 11.46 -13.97
N ARG A 197 4.97 10.77 -14.14
CA ARG A 197 3.76 10.90 -13.31
C ARG A 197 3.32 9.54 -12.83
N PRO A 198 2.69 9.44 -11.66
CA PRO A 198 2.16 8.17 -11.19
C PRO A 198 1.07 7.68 -12.14
N VAL A 199 0.95 6.35 -12.26
CA VAL A 199 -0.11 5.66 -12.99
C VAL A 199 -0.95 4.91 -11.97
N LEU A 200 -2.27 5.09 -12.04
CA LEU A 200 -3.21 4.29 -11.25
C LEU A 200 -3.48 2.98 -11.98
N VAL A 201 -3.15 1.86 -11.33
CA VAL A 201 -3.56 0.53 -11.80
C VAL A 201 -4.71 0.04 -10.93
N GLY A 202 -5.78 -0.44 -11.56
CA GLY A 202 -6.92 -1.05 -10.88
C GLY A 202 -6.96 -2.56 -11.07
N GLY A 203 -7.59 -3.23 -10.11
CA GLY A 203 -7.79 -4.67 -10.11
C GLY A 203 -8.63 -5.12 -8.92
N TRP A 204 -8.49 -6.39 -8.57
CA TRP A 204 -9.30 -7.03 -7.54
C TRP A 204 -8.46 -7.83 -6.57
N ILE A 205 -8.89 -7.94 -5.32
CA ILE A 205 -8.29 -8.87 -4.37
C ILE A 205 -8.62 -10.30 -4.81
N ALA A 206 -7.60 -11.12 -4.98
CA ALA A 206 -7.67 -12.46 -5.56
C ALA A 206 -7.46 -13.58 -4.52
N SER A 207 -6.98 -13.29 -3.32
CA SER A 207 -6.88 -14.24 -2.21
C SER A 207 -7.59 -13.72 -0.97
N ASP A 208 -7.99 -14.62 -0.07
CA ASP A 208 -8.56 -14.25 1.22
C ASP A 208 -7.51 -13.46 2.03
N PRO A 209 -7.76 -12.19 2.37
CA PRO A 209 -6.77 -11.36 3.06
C PRO A 209 -6.53 -11.79 4.51
N ARG A 210 -7.34 -12.70 5.06
CA ARG A 210 -7.17 -13.22 6.42
C ARG A 210 -6.06 -14.25 6.53
N TYR A 211 -5.65 -14.85 5.43
CA TYR A 211 -4.67 -15.94 5.41
C TYR A 211 -3.46 -15.63 4.56
N SER A 212 -2.34 -16.30 4.84
CA SER A 212 -1.19 -16.31 3.92
C SER A 212 -1.62 -16.85 2.56
N ALA A 213 -1.28 -16.12 1.50
CA ALA A 213 -1.49 -16.62 0.16
C ALA A 213 -0.61 -17.84 -0.14
N SER A 214 -1.09 -18.73 -1.02
CA SER A 214 -0.27 -19.80 -1.59
C SER A 214 -0.48 -19.83 -3.09
N ILE A 215 0.61 -19.95 -3.84
CA ILE A 215 0.57 -20.03 -5.29
C ILE A 215 1.58 -21.07 -5.76
N MET A 216 1.10 -22.03 -6.57
CA MET A 216 1.89 -23.18 -7.02
C MET A 216 2.52 -23.99 -5.86
N GLY A 217 1.83 -24.08 -4.72
CA GLY A 217 2.32 -24.80 -3.54
C GLY A 217 3.40 -24.06 -2.74
N VAL A 218 3.78 -22.85 -3.15
CA VAL A 218 4.68 -21.98 -2.39
C VAL A 218 3.86 -21.04 -1.52
N GLU A 219 3.98 -21.21 -0.22
CA GLU A 219 3.37 -20.29 0.75
C GLU A 219 4.05 -18.92 0.67
N ARG A 220 3.21 -17.88 0.77
CA ARG A 220 3.60 -16.48 0.78
C ARG A 220 3.13 -15.91 2.12
N PRO A 221 3.94 -16.07 3.19
CA PRO A 221 3.52 -15.69 4.53
C PRO A 221 3.13 -14.21 4.54
N ARG A 222 1.96 -13.92 5.12
CA ARG A 222 1.48 -12.55 5.32
C ARG A 222 1.45 -11.72 4.03
N ARG A 223 0.92 -12.31 2.95
CA ARG A 223 0.69 -11.67 1.66
C ARG A 223 -0.73 -11.88 1.17
N VAL A 224 -1.24 -10.87 0.48
CA VAL A 224 -2.52 -10.91 -0.21
C VAL A 224 -2.26 -10.81 -1.70
N LEU A 225 -2.85 -11.71 -2.47
CA LEU A 225 -2.80 -11.68 -3.93
C LEU A 225 -3.86 -10.74 -4.46
N GLY A 226 -3.50 -9.97 -5.48
CA GLY A 226 -4.41 -9.18 -6.28
C GLY A 226 -4.31 -9.59 -7.74
N HIS A 227 -5.45 -9.66 -8.43
CA HIS A 227 -5.48 -9.66 -9.88
C HIS A 227 -5.36 -8.21 -10.33
N SER A 228 -4.12 -7.73 -10.37
CA SER A 228 -3.76 -6.38 -10.78
C SER A 228 -2.34 -6.38 -11.33
N PHE A 229 -2.10 -5.51 -12.29
CA PHE A 229 -0.81 -5.39 -12.92
C PHE A 229 0.20 -4.69 -12.01
N SER A 230 1.41 -5.23 -11.92
CA SER A 230 2.55 -4.59 -11.25
C SER A 230 3.83 -4.87 -12.02
N ARG A 231 4.65 -3.83 -12.23
CA ARG A 231 5.95 -3.91 -12.92
C ARG A 231 7.07 -3.36 -12.06
N ALA A 232 8.30 -3.46 -12.57
CA ALA A 232 9.44 -2.73 -12.02
C ALA A 232 9.07 -1.24 -11.83
N GLY A 233 9.58 -0.65 -10.76
CA GLY A 233 9.19 0.69 -10.29
C GLY A 233 7.92 0.77 -9.44
N MET A 234 6.97 -0.17 -9.56
CA MET A 234 5.74 -0.17 -8.74
C MET A 234 5.92 -0.74 -7.33
N SER A 235 7.04 -1.39 -7.04
CA SER A 235 7.37 -1.87 -5.70
C SER A 235 7.33 -0.72 -4.71
N GLY A 236 6.52 -0.87 -3.67
CA GLY A 236 6.34 0.10 -2.60
C GLY A 236 5.16 1.05 -2.83
N ALA A 237 4.42 0.88 -3.93
CA ALA A 237 3.16 1.57 -4.17
C ALA A 237 2.13 1.27 -3.06
N PRO A 238 1.32 2.26 -2.62
CA PRO A 238 0.24 1.99 -1.70
C PRO A 238 -0.82 1.11 -2.36
N ALA A 239 -1.25 0.06 -1.67
CA ALA A 239 -2.40 -0.74 -2.06
C ALA A 239 -3.66 -0.15 -1.42
N LEU A 240 -4.58 0.35 -2.23
CA LEU A 240 -5.79 1.04 -1.79
C LEU A 240 -7.04 0.19 -2.09
N GLY A 241 -8.02 0.27 -1.21
CA GLY A 241 -9.34 -0.32 -1.40
C GLY A 241 -10.42 0.73 -1.34
N LEU A 242 -11.48 0.52 -2.12
CA LEU A 242 -12.75 1.24 -1.99
C LEU A 242 -13.69 0.36 -1.18
N LEU A 243 -13.92 0.77 0.07
CA LEU A 243 -14.81 0.07 0.99
C LEU A 243 -16.05 0.93 1.23
N PRO A 244 -17.21 0.34 1.55
CA PRO A 244 -18.35 1.10 2.04
C PRO A 244 -17.93 2.02 3.20
N ALA A 245 -18.33 3.29 3.13
CA ALA A 245 -18.06 4.26 4.19
C ALA A 245 -18.90 3.93 5.43
N GLU A 246 -20.17 3.65 5.22
CA GLU A 246 -21.13 3.18 6.22
C GLU A 246 -22.02 2.11 5.58
N ILE A 247 -22.57 1.23 6.41
CA ILE A 247 -23.61 0.28 6.03
C ILE A 247 -24.83 0.70 6.85
N ASP A 248 -25.94 1.00 6.19
CA ASP A 248 -27.16 1.39 6.90
C ASP A 248 -27.84 0.17 7.55
N TRP A 249 -28.97 0.41 8.22
CA TRP A 249 -29.72 -0.63 8.93
C TRP A 249 -30.32 -1.70 8.00
N MET A 250 -30.40 -1.44 6.68
CA MET A 250 -30.84 -2.39 5.66
C MET A 250 -29.69 -3.22 5.10
N GLY A 251 -28.44 -2.86 5.39
CA GLY A 251 -27.27 -3.48 4.81
C GLY A 251 -26.76 -2.78 3.55
N ASP A 252 -27.33 -1.62 3.19
CA ASP A 252 -26.95 -0.91 1.97
C ASP A 252 -25.75 0.01 2.22
N PRO A 253 -24.75 0.02 1.32
CA PRO A 253 -23.57 0.87 1.46
C PRO A 253 -23.93 2.34 1.19
N GLN A 254 -23.54 3.22 2.10
CA GLN A 254 -23.74 4.67 1.98
C GLN A 254 -22.44 5.35 1.53
N GLY A 255 -22.11 5.18 0.25
CA GLY A 255 -20.90 5.68 -0.40
C GLY A 255 -19.62 4.91 -0.04
N ALA A 256 -18.48 5.34 -0.57
CA ALA A 256 -17.19 4.71 -0.33
C ALA A 256 -16.16 5.57 0.39
N ARG A 257 -15.36 4.86 1.17
CA ARG A 257 -14.10 5.34 1.73
C ARG A 257 -12.92 4.66 1.04
N VAL A 258 -11.96 5.48 0.61
CA VAL A 258 -10.62 4.96 0.29
C VAL A 258 -9.94 4.54 1.59
N THR A 259 -9.43 3.32 1.63
CA THR A 259 -8.66 2.73 2.75
C THR A 259 -7.30 2.27 2.23
N LEU A 260 -6.24 2.44 3.02
CA LEU A 260 -4.91 1.93 2.72
C LEU A 260 -4.81 0.49 3.24
N LEU A 261 -4.83 -0.47 2.31
CA LEU A 261 -4.85 -1.90 2.58
C LEU A 261 -3.46 -2.45 2.88
N GLY A 262 -2.43 -1.81 2.34
CA GLY A 262 -1.07 -2.31 2.43
C GLY A 262 -0.12 -1.65 1.45
N ILE A 263 0.92 -2.39 1.09
CA ILE A 263 1.99 -1.96 0.21
C ILE A 263 2.30 -3.03 -0.83
N ASN A 264 2.24 -2.68 -2.11
CA ASN A 264 2.58 -3.55 -3.22
C ASN A 264 4.02 -4.04 -3.10
N THR A 265 4.26 -5.35 -3.23
CA THR A 265 5.60 -5.97 -3.22
C THR A 265 6.02 -6.47 -4.59
N GLY A 266 5.22 -6.22 -5.64
CA GLY A 266 5.53 -6.60 -7.00
C GLY A 266 4.57 -7.65 -7.58
N HIS A 267 4.97 -8.27 -8.68
CA HIS A 267 4.21 -9.36 -9.30
C HIS A 267 4.77 -10.73 -8.92
N VAL A 268 3.91 -11.73 -8.91
CA VAL A 268 4.33 -13.10 -8.70
C VAL A 268 4.93 -13.65 -9.99
N HIS A 269 6.20 -14.01 -9.98
CA HIS A 269 6.85 -14.70 -11.10
C HIS A 269 6.37 -16.16 -11.16
N LEU A 270 5.39 -16.44 -12.03
CA LEU A 270 4.89 -17.81 -12.29
C LEU A 270 5.64 -18.48 -13.46
N SER A 271 6.18 -17.68 -14.36
CA SER A 271 6.94 -18.09 -15.54
C SER A 271 7.87 -16.95 -15.98
N ASN A 272 8.48 -17.08 -17.16
CA ASN A 272 9.24 -15.99 -17.78
C ASN A 272 8.34 -14.86 -18.32
N GLU A 273 7.02 -15.01 -18.24
CA GLU A 273 6.06 -14.01 -18.72
C GLU A 273 5.59 -13.09 -17.58
N PRO A 274 5.24 -11.83 -17.89
CA PRO A 274 4.64 -10.93 -16.91
C PRO A 274 3.34 -11.52 -16.36
N SER A 275 3.28 -11.71 -15.04
CA SER A 275 2.07 -12.17 -14.37
C SER A 275 1.08 -11.02 -14.16
N VAL A 276 -0.21 -11.33 -14.29
CA VAL A 276 -1.31 -10.43 -13.90
C VAL A 276 -1.62 -10.47 -12.40
N ILE A 277 -0.91 -11.32 -11.65
CA ILE A 277 -1.06 -11.44 -10.20
C ILE A 277 0.02 -10.61 -9.52
N SER A 278 -0.41 -9.58 -8.80
CA SER A 278 0.41 -8.82 -7.85
C SER A 278 0.25 -9.37 -6.45
N GLU A 279 1.21 -9.08 -5.57
CA GLU A 279 1.09 -9.30 -4.14
C GLU A 279 1.33 -8.00 -3.37
N PHE A 280 0.69 -7.86 -2.21
CA PHE A 280 0.96 -6.77 -1.28
C PHE A 280 1.10 -7.27 0.16
N VAL A 281 1.85 -6.53 0.98
CA VAL A 281 1.89 -6.71 2.44
C VAL A 281 0.78 -5.87 3.07
N PRO A 282 -0.11 -6.46 3.87
CA PRO A 282 -1.17 -5.73 4.56
C PRO A 282 -0.70 -4.62 5.52
N ALA A 283 -1.58 -3.65 5.70
CA ALA A 283 -1.40 -2.45 6.51
C ALA A 283 -1.01 -2.71 7.98
N PRO A 284 -1.43 -3.80 8.67
CA PRO A 284 -0.94 -4.12 10.00
C PRO A 284 0.59 -4.21 10.10
N ALA A 285 1.27 -4.71 9.06
CA ALA A 285 2.73 -4.75 9.04
C ALA A 285 3.35 -3.33 8.98
N ILE A 286 2.72 -2.43 8.22
CA ILE A 286 3.13 -1.02 8.14
C ILE A 286 2.96 -0.35 9.51
N LEU A 287 1.80 -0.53 10.14
CA LEU A 287 1.48 0.03 11.44
C LEU A 287 2.46 -0.45 12.52
N SER A 288 2.76 -1.76 12.55
CA SER A 288 3.77 -2.33 13.45
C SER A 288 5.14 -1.71 13.25
N THR A 289 5.54 -1.47 12.00
CA THR A 289 6.85 -0.92 11.68
C THR A 289 6.95 0.56 12.06
N ILE A 290 5.86 1.33 11.88
CA ILE A 290 5.76 2.72 12.36
C ILE A 290 5.82 2.77 13.91
N ALA A 291 5.15 1.84 14.61
CA ALA A 291 5.24 1.74 16.07
C ALA A 291 6.67 1.45 16.55
N LYS A 292 7.38 0.56 15.85
CA LYS A 292 8.82 0.26 16.08
C LYS A 292 9.72 1.45 15.78
N ALA A 293 9.33 2.31 14.83
CA ALA A 293 10.02 3.57 14.55
C ALA A 293 9.80 4.66 15.63
N GLY A 294 8.97 4.38 16.65
CA GLY A 294 8.81 5.25 17.82
C GLY A 294 7.45 5.95 17.92
N ASP A 295 6.56 5.78 16.95
CA ASP A 295 5.26 6.47 16.96
C ASP A 295 4.33 5.93 18.05
N ALA A 296 3.94 6.81 18.97
CA ALA A 296 3.11 6.45 20.12
C ALA A 296 1.68 6.04 19.73
N PHE A 297 1.11 6.67 18.71
CA PHE A 297 -0.25 6.37 18.27
C PHE A 297 -0.34 4.98 17.61
N ALA A 298 0.60 4.68 16.71
CA ALA A 298 0.74 3.37 16.10
C ALA A 298 0.96 2.28 17.16
N ARG A 299 1.84 2.53 18.14
CA ARG A 299 2.07 1.63 19.27
C ARG A 299 0.79 1.34 20.05
N SER A 300 0.04 2.36 20.41
CA SER A 300 -1.23 2.19 21.13
C SER A 300 -2.25 1.36 20.32
N ARG A 301 -2.35 1.57 19.00
CA ARG A 301 -3.22 0.76 18.14
C ARG A 301 -2.76 -0.70 18.05
N VAL A 302 -1.46 -0.94 17.93
CA VAL A 302 -0.84 -2.27 17.92
C VAL A 302 -1.13 -3.02 19.22
N GLU A 303 -0.88 -2.40 20.37
CA GLU A 303 -1.14 -2.98 21.69
C GLU A 303 -2.63 -3.27 21.91
N SER A 304 -3.51 -2.38 21.44
CA SER A 304 -4.96 -2.58 21.54
C SER A 304 -5.42 -3.80 20.73
N ALA A 305 -4.89 -4.00 19.53
CA ALA A 305 -5.19 -5.17 18.71
C ALA A 305 -4.69 -6.47 19.36
N LEU A 306 -3.46 -6.45 19.91
CA LEU A 306 -2.89 -7.57 20.64
C LEU A 306 -3.73 -7.96 21.87
N ARG A 307 -4.18 -6.98 22.65
CA ARG A 307 -5.04 -7.22 23.82
C ARG A 307 -6.39 -7.84 23.44
N ARG A 308 -7.01 -7.37 22.35
CA ARG A 308 -8.27 -7.96 21.85
C ARG A 308 -8.08 -9.41 21.43
N SER A 309 -7.05 -9.69 20.64
CA SER A 309 -6.76 -11.06 20.20
C SER A 309 -6.48 -12.01 21.37
N ALA A 310 -5.83 -11.53 22.44
CA ALA A 310 -5.58 -12.32 23.64
C ALA A 310 -6.85 -12.64 24.44
N MET A 311 -7.93 -11.86 24.29
CA MET A 311 -9.20 -12.10 24.98
C MET A 311 -10.12 -13.07 24.24
N GLU A 312 -9.96 -13.19 22.91
CA GLU A 312 -10.88 -13.96 22.07
C GLU A 312 -10.45 -15.42 21.87
N ASP A 313 -9.35 -15.88 22.50
CA ASP A 313 -8.75 -17.23 22.35
C ASP A 313 -8.59 -17.68 20.89
N VAL A 314 -8.58 -16.73 19.94
CA VAL A 314 -8.41 -17.06 18.54
C VAL A 314 -6.93 -17.35 18.31
N GLU A 315 -6.60 -18.46 17.65
CA GLU A 315 -5.29 -18.74 17.03
C GLU A 315 -4.95 -17.72 15.90
N VAL A 316 -5.35 -16.46 16.04
CA VAL A 316 -5.03 -15.33 15.18
C VAL A 316 -3.59 -14.83 15.41
N GLN A 317 -2.90 -15.38 16.42
CA GLN A 317 -1.55 -14.99 16.80
C GLN A 317 -0.54 -15.04 15.64
N ASP A 318 -0.74 -15.92 14.65
CA ASP A 318 0.21 -16.05 13.54
C ASP A 318 -0.11 -15.17 12.32
N LEU A 319 -1.36 -14.79 12.11
CA LEU A 319 -1.80 -14.34 10.79
C LEU A 319 -1.48 -12.87 10.51
N TRP A 320 -1.74 -11.96 11.45
CA TRP A 320 -1.54 -10.51 11.20
C TRP A 320 -1.13 -9.71 12.42
N LEU A 321 -0.96 -10.35 13.57
CA LEU A 321 -0.62 -9.61 14.77
C LEU A 321 0.80 -9.03 14.65
N PRO A 322 0.96 -7.74 14.99
CA PRO A 322 2.28 -7.16 15.19
C PRO A 322 3.01 -7.99 16.24
N GLU A 323 4.29 -8.28 16.03
CA GLU A 323 5.07 -8.93 17.09
C GLU A 323 5.08 -8.04 18.34
N PRO A 324 5.12 -8.63 19.56
CA PRO A 324 5.28 -7.85 20.77
C PRO A 324 6.52 -6.95 20.62
N LEU A 325 6.35 -5.66 20.89
CA LEU A 325 7.46 -4.73 20.87
C LEU A 325 8.43 -5.15 21.97
N SER A 326 9.66 -5.51 21.60
CA SER A 326 10.73 -5.75 22.56
C SER A 326 11.01 -4.44 23.31
N GLU A 327 11.03 -4.49 24.65
CA GLU A 327 11.39 -3.37 25.52
C GLU A 327 12.82 -2.85 25.25
#